data_AF-A0A7J7TUM5-F1
#
_entry.id   AF-A0A7J7TUM5-F1
#
_cell.length_a   1.000
_cell.length_b   1.000
_cell.length_c   1.000
_cell.angle_alpha   90.00
_cell.angle_beta   90.00
_cell.angle_gamma   90.00
#
_symmetry.space_group_name_H-M   'P 1'
#
loop_
_entity.id
_entity.type
_entity.pdbx_description
1 polymer ?
#
loop_
_entity_poly.entity_id
_entity_poly.type
_entity_poly.pdbx_seq_one_letter_code
_entity_poly.pdbx_strand_id
1 'polypeptide(L)'
;MFQRRHYKPAVLLMCFVLPTLVPWYFWGETFQHSLYVATFLRYAIVLNATWLVNSAAHLYGYRPYDKNINPRENILVSLGAVGEGFHNYHHSFPYDYSTSEYRWHINLTTFFIDCMAALGLAYDRKKVSKAAVLAKIKRTGDGSYKSG
;
A
#
# COMPACT_ATOMS: atom_id res chain seq x y z
N MET A 1 -19.45 3.36 -10.56
CA MET A 1 -20.78 3.96 -10.32
C MET A 1 -21.55 3.30 -9.18
N PHE A 2 -21.62 1.96 -9.10
CA PHE A 2 -22.33 1.25 -8.02
C PHE A 2 -21.84 1.61 -6.60
N GLN A 3 -20.54 1.44 -6.32
CA GLN A 3 -19.97 1.71 -4.99
C GLN A 3 -20.22 3.17 -4.55
N ARG A 4 -20.03 4.15 -5.43
CA ARG A 4 -20.27 5.57 -5.13
C ARG A 4 -21.73 5.85 -4.76
N ARG A 5 -22.69 5.24 -5.46
CA ARG A 5 -24.13 5.40 -5.20
C ARG A 5 -24.53 4.83 -3.83
N HIS A 6 -23.90 3.73 -3.42
CA HIS A 6 -24.25 3.00 -2.19
C HIS A 6 -23.22 3.15 -1.06
N TYR A 7 -22.33 4.15 -1.14
CA TYR A 7 -21.18 4.27 -0.25
C TYR A 7 -21.58 4.36 1.24
N LYS A 8 -22.57 5.20 1.58
CA LYS A 8 -22.98 5.42 2.97
C LYS A 8 -23.49 4.13 3.66
N PRO A 9 -24.46 3.38 3.09
CA PRO A 9 -24.81 2.08 3.64
C PRO A 9 -23.64 1.08 3.67
N ALA A 10 -22.85 1.02 2.59
CA ALA A 10 -21.77 0.05 2.47
C ALA A 10 -20.67 0.27 3.52
N VAL A 11 -20.25 1.52 3.76
CA VAL A 11 -19.20 1.80 4.75
C VAL A 11 -19.69 1.54 6.17
N LEU A 12 -20.95 1.88 6.51
CA LEU A 12 -21.52 1.57 7.82
C LEU A 12 -21.56 0.06 8.05
N LEU A 13 -22.01 -0.71 7.05
CA LEU A 13 -22.09 -2.16 7.14
C LEU A 13 -20.70 -2.79 7.22
N MET A 14 -19.82 -2.53 6.25
CA MET A 14 -18.56 -3.24 6.07
C MET A 14 -17.47 -2.79 7.05
N CYS A 15 -17.46 -1.51 7.45
CA CYS A 15 -16.39 -0.96 8.27
C CYS A 15 -16.70 -1.00 9.78
N PHE A 16 -17.99 -0.96 10.14
CA PHE A 16 -18.44 -0.83 11.54
C PHE A 16 -19.35 -1.96 12.02
N VAL A 17 -20.46 -2.24 11.32
CA VAL A 17 -21.44 -3.23 11.80
C VAL A 17 -20.87 -4.64 11.73
N LEU A 18 -20.48 -5.09 10.54
CA LEU A 18 -19.96 -6.44 10.32
C LEU A 18 -18.74 -6.78 11.19
N PRO A 19 -17.68 -5.95 11.25
CA PRO A 19 -16.52 -6.25 12.09
C PRO A 19 -16.79 -6.16 13.59
N THR A 20 -17.88 -5.53 14.03
CA THR A 20 -18.31 -5.56 15.45
C THR A 20 -19.13 -6.80 15.75
N LEU A 21 -20.07 -7.18 14.88
CA LEU A 21 -20.98 -8.29 15.14
C LEU A 21 -20.32 -9.66 14.93
N VAL A 22 -19.42 -9.80 13.97
CA VAL A 22 -18.78 -11.09 13.67
C VAL A 22 -18.03 -11.66 14.89
N PRO A 23 -17.13 -10.91 15.56
CA PRO A 23 -16.45 -11.44 16.74
C PRO A 23 -17.39 -11.77 17.89
N TRP A 24 -18.40 -10.92 18.09
CA TRP A 24 -19.40 -11.10 19.15
C TRP A 24 -20.22 -12.37 18.98
N TYR A 25 -20.65 -12.69 17.75
CA TYR A 25 -21.52 -13.84 17.51
C TYR A 25 -20.78 -15.14 17.21
N PHE A 26 -19.62 -15.11 16.55
CA PHE A 26 -19.00 -16.34 16.02
C PHE A 26 -17.95 -16.97 16.93
N TRP A 27 -17.32 -16.21 17.83
CA TRP A 27 -16.35 -16.75 18.78
C TRP A 27 -16.49 -16.20 20.20
N GLY A 28 -17.65 -15.62 20.52
CA GLY A 28 -18.04 -15.26 21.88
C GLY A 28 -17.26 -14.09 22.49
N GLU A 29 -16.69 -13.21 21.66
CA GLU A 29 -16.02 -12.00 22.15
C GLU A 29 -17.06 -11.05 22.79
N THR A 30 -16.64 -10.22 23.75
CA THR A 30 -17.55 -9.20 24.29
C THR A 30 -17.89 -8.16 23.22
N PHE A 31 -19.11 -7.60 23.28
CA PHE A 31 -19.50 -6.53 22.36
C PHE A 31 -18.55 -5.31 22.44
N GLN A 32 -18.09 -4.97 23.63
CA GLN A 32 -17.18 -3.84 23.88
C GLN A 32 -15.81 -4.04 23.21
N HIS A 33 -15.18 -5.21 23.37
CA HIS A 33 -13.91 -5.50 22.69
C HIS A 33 -14.09 -5.56 21.17
N SER A 34 -15.19 -6.15 20.70
CA SER A 34 -15.51 -6.19 19.26
C SER A 34 -15.63 -4.77 18.67
N LEU A 35 -16.28 -3.85 19.39
CA LEU A 35 -16.45 -2.47 18.95
C LEU A 35 -15.14 -1.67 19.03
N TYR A 36 -14.45 -1.70 20.16
CA TYR A 36 -13.26 -0.86 20.37
C TYR A 36 -12.02 -1.38 19.64
N VAL A 37 -11.81 -2.70 19.62
CA VAL A 37 -10.59 -3.29 19.06
C VAL A 37 -10.80 -3.68 17.59
N ALA A 38 -11.73 -4.59 17.30
CA ALA A 38 -11.93 -5.12 15.95
C ALA A 38 -12.51 -4.08 14.95
N THR A 39 -13.17 -3.04 15.49
CA THR A 39 -13.77 -1.98 14.69
C THR A 39 -12.99 -0.66 14.78
N PHE A 40 -12.99 0.04 15.91
CA PHE A 40 -12.42 1.39 15.98
C PHE A 40 -10.89 1.42 15.90
N LEU A 41 -10.19 0.64 16.72
CA LEU A 41 -8.73 0.59 16.69
C LEU A 41 -8.23 0.07 15.34
N ARG A 42 -8.81 -1.02 14.82
CA ARG A 42 -8.50 -1.54 13.48
C ARG A 42 -8.65 -0.44 12.42
N TYR A 43 -9.75 0.31 12.44
CA TYR A 43 -9.96 1.38 11.47
C TYR A 43 -8.94 2.51 11.62
N ALA A 44 -8.65 2.93 12.85
CA ALA A 44 -7.67 3.97 13.14
C ALA A 44 -6.26 3.57 12.67
N ILE A 45 -5.86 2.32 12.87
CA ILE A 45 -4.56 1.79 12.40
C ILE A 45 -4.50 1.86 10.87
N VAL A 46 -5.53 1.39 10.16
CA VAL A 46 -5.57 1.43 8.69
C VAL A 46 -5.47 2.87 8.17
N LEU A 47 -6.19 3.81 8.78
CA LEU A 47 -6.12 5.22 8.40
C LEU A 47 -4.71 5.79 8.60
N ASN A 48 -4.12 5.60 9.77
CA ASN A 48 -2.78 6.14 10.06
C ASN A 48 -1.70 5.50 9.19
N ALA A 49 -1.74 4.18 8.97
CA ALA A 49 -0.84 3.51 8.04
C ALA A 49 -0.93 4.08 6.63
N THR A 50 -2.15 4.36 6.15
CA THR A 50 -2.39 5.00 4.85
C THR A 50 -1.88 6.44 4.83
N TRP A 51 -2.07 7.20 5.91
CA TRP A 51 -1.61 8.59 6.01
C TRP A 51 -0.10 8.71 6.11
N LEU A 52 0.62 7.70 6.61
CA LEU A 52 2.08 7.65 6.58
C LEU A 52 2.65 7.68 5.15
N VAL A 53 1.93 7.12 4.17
CA VAL A 53 2.31 7.23 2.74
C VAL A 53 2.32 8.68 2.27
N ASN A 54 1.35 9.49 2.73
CA ASN A 54 1.24 10.90 2.33
C ASN A 54 2.13 11.84 3.16
N SER A 55 2.60 11.38 4.32
CA SER A 55 3.40 12.18 5.26
C SER A 55 4.84 11.67 5.32
N ALA A 56 5.08 10.59 6.06
CA ALA A 56 6.42 10.04 6.27
C ALA A 56 7.12 9.68 4.96
N ALA A 57 6.43 9.09 3.98
CA ALA A 57 7.05 8.75 2.68
C ALA A 57 7.27 9.97 1.76
N HIS A 58 6.89 11.18 2.17
CA HIS A 58 7.27 12.43 1.50
C HIS A 58 8.36 13.22 2.24
N LEU A 59 8.71 12.82 3.47
CA LEU A 59 9.65 13.55 4.33
C LEU A 59 10.90 12.74 4.65
N TYR A 60 10.77 11.45 4.92
CA TYR A 60 11.83 10.61 5.47
C TYR A 60 12.13 9.41 4.56
N GLY A 61 13.41 9.25 4.19
CA GLY A 61 13.89 8.16 3.35
C GLY A 61 14.84 8.60 2.23
N TYR A 62 15.07 7.69 1.29
CA TYR A 62 15.97 7.89 0.16
C TYR A 62 15.24 8.20 -1.15
N ARG A 63 15.95 8.75 -2.14
CA ARG A 63 15.40 9.07 -3.47
C ARG A 63 16.29 8.51 -4.59
N PRO A 64 16.42 7.17 -4.68
CA PRO A 64 17.32 6.53 -5.64
C PRO A 64 16.93 6.74 -7.10
N TYR A 65 15.65 7.05 -7.40
CA TYR A 65 15.15 7.19 -8.77
C TYR A 65 15.04 8.65 -9.21
N ASP A 66 14.50 9.53 -8.36
CA ASP A 66 14.38 10.96 -8.66
C ASP A 66 14.52 11.82 -7.41
N LYS A 67 15.64 12.52 -7.29
CA LYS A 67 15.94 13.44 -6.19
C LYS A 67 15.25 14.79 -6.31
N ASN A 68 14.63 15.10 -7.45
CA ASN A 68 13.99 16.39 -7.71
C ASN A 68 12.53 16.42 -7.23
N ILE A 69 11.99 15.29 -6.77
CA ILE A 69 10.65 15.17 -6.18
C ILE A 69 10.76 14.90 -4.67
N ASN A 70 9.67 15.15 -3.93
CA ASN A 70 9.58 14.91 -2.49
C ASN A 70 9.42 13.42 -2.07
N PRO A 71 8.66 12.57 -2.79
CA PRO A 71 8.46 11.15 -2.45
C PRO A 71 9.77 10.41 -2.23
N ARG A 72 9.78 9.52 -1.23
CA ARG A 72 10.95 8.80 -0.72
C ARG A 72 10.65 7.32 -0.55
N GLU A 73 11.69 6.51 -0.65
CA GLU A 73 11.66 5.10 -0.27
C GLU A 73 11.74 4.99 1.26
N ASN A 74 10.73 4.37 1.86
CA ASN A 74 10.63 4.18 3.31
C ASN A 74 10.13 2.78 3.67
N ILE A 75 11.04 1.93 4.15
CA ILE A 75 10.77 0.52 4.46
C ILE A 75 9.70 0.34 5.55
N LEU A 76 9.70 1.21 6.57
CA LEU A 76 8.71 1.14 7.65
C LEU A 76 7.30 1.44 7.12
N VAL A 77 7.19 2.40 6.21
CA VAL A 77 5.92 2.68 5.52
C VAL A 77 5.51 1.49 4.65
N SER A 78 6.44 0.84 3.94
CA SER A 78 6.11 -0.36 3.14
C SER A 78 5.56 -1.49 4.00
N LEU A 79 6.11 -1.71 5.20
CA LEU A 79 5.58 -2.72 6.14
C LEU A 79 4.16 -2.37 6.63
N GLY A 80 3.92 -1.12 7.02
CA GLY A 80 2.62 -0.68 7.53
C GLY A 80 1.53 -0.56 6.46
N ALA A 81 1.91 -0.14 5.25
CA ALA A 81 1.03 0.10 4.11
C ALA A 81 1.16 -0.99 3.03
N VAL A 82 1.55 -2.21 3.42
CA VAL A 82 1.52 -3.44 2.60
C VAL A 82 2.25 -3.37 1.25
N GLY A 83 3.24 -2.50 1.10
CA GLY A 83 4.06 -2.34 -0.11
C GLY A 83 4.17 -0.92 -0.63
N GLU A 84 3.35 0.00 -0.13
CA GLU A 84 3.21 1.34 -0.71
C GLU A 84 4.28 2.37 -0.26
N GLY A 85 5.30 1.93 0.50
CA GLY A 85 6.37 2.80 1.00
C GLY A 85 7.53 3.03 0.03
N PHE A 86 7.56 2.35 -1.12
CA PHE A 86 8.51 2.60 -2.22
C PHE A 86 8.06 3.80 -3.07
N HIS A 87 7.87 4.94 -2.40
CA HIS A 87 7.11 6.06 -2.94
C HIS A 87 7.91 6.89 -3.96
N ASN A 88 9.25 6.91 -3.88
CA ASN A 88 10.08 7.55 -4.90
C ASN A 88 10.00 6.79 -6.23
N TYR A 89 9.99 5.46 -6.18
CA TYR A 89 9.75 4.61 -7.36
C TYR A 89 8.36 4.84 -7.92
N HIS A 90 7.33 4.76 -7.09
CA HIS A 90 5.94 4.93 -7.50
C HIS A 90 5.71 6.25 -8.24
N HIS A 91 6.19 7.37 -7.71
CA HIS A 91 6.06 8.67 -8.37
C HIS A 91 6.94 8.82 -9.62
N SER A 92 8.06 8.09 -9.69
CA SER A 92 8.89 8.04 -10.90
C SER A 92 8.26 7.22 -12.02
N PHE A 93 7.49 6.19 -11.66
CA PHE A 93 6.88 5.22 -12.58
C PHE A 93 5.45 4.87 -12.16
N PRO A 94 4.49 5.80 -12.25
CA PRO A 94 3.14 5.62 -11.69
C PRO A 94 2.30 4.56 -12.42
N TYR A 95 2.76 4.07 -13.57
CA TYR A 95 2.11 3.03 -14.36
C TYR A 95 2.59 1.62 -14.03
N ASP A 96 3.60 1.46 -13.16
CA ASP A 96 4.08 0.15 -12.75
C ASP A 96 3.13 -0.49 -11.73
N TYR A 97 2.61 -1.67 -12.04
CA TYR A 97 1.63 -2.35 -11.18
C TYR A 97 2.18 -2.71 -9.80
N SER A 98 3.50 -2.84 -9.68
CA SER A 98 4.16 -3.29 -8.47
C SER A 98 4.42 -2.16 -7.49
N THR A 99 4.29 -0.90 -7.89
CA THR A 99 4.65 0.30 -7.08
C THR A 99 6.08 0.33 -6.51
N SER A 100 6.91 -0.66 -6.84
CA SER A 100 8.29 -0.84 -6.39
C SER A 100 9.15 -1.43 -7.51
N GLU A 101 10.47 -1.28 -7.46
CA GLU A 101 11.37 -1.94 -8.42
C GLU A 101 11.32 -3.46 -8.28
N TYR A 102 11.42 -3.95 -7.04
CA TYR A 102 11.48 -5.36 -6.71
C TYR A 102 10.12 -5.88 -6.25
N ARG A 103 9.51 -6.74 -7.08
CA ARG A 103 8.13 -7.24 -6.95
C ARG A 103 7.71 -7.56 -5.51
N TRP A 104 8.21 -8.64 -4.93
CA TRP A 104 7.74 -9.14 -3.62
C TRP A 104 8.58 -8.65 -2.44
N HIS A 105 9.56 -7.78 -2.67
CA HIS A 105 10.40 -7.28 -1.60
C HIS A 105 9.58 -6.28 -0.76
N ILE A 106 9.14 -6.72 0.43
CA ILE A 106 8.33 -5.92 1.37
C ILE A 106 7.08 -5.35 0.68
N ASN A 107 6.46 -6.16 -0.19
CA ASN A 107 5.31 -5.72 -0.98
C ASN A 107 4.32 -6.87 -1.13
N LEU A 108 3.38 -6.93 -0.19
CA LEU A 108 2.34 -7.95 -0.13
C LEU A 108 1.25 -7.70 -1.19
N THR A 109 1.00 -6.44 -1.56
CA THR A 109 0.07 -6.06 -2.62
C THR A 109 0.46 -6.70 -3.95
N THR A 110 1.74 -6.62 -4.33
CA THR A 110 2.25 -7.22 -5.57
C THR A 110 2.12 -8.75 -5.54
N PHE A 111 2.45 -9.37 -4.41
CA PHE A 111 2.26 -10.82 -4.23
C PHE A 111 0.79 -11.23 -4.41
N PHE A 112 -0.14 -10.49 -3.81
CA PHE A 112 -1.58 -10.74 -3.96
C PHE A 112 -2.02 -10.61 -5.43
N ILE A 113 -1.62 -9.54 -6.12
CA ILE A 113 -1.94 -9.34 -7.56
C ILE A 113 -1.39 -10.51 -8.40
N ASP A 114 -0.20 -10.99 -8.08
CA ASP A 114 0.43 -12.11 -8.78
C ASP A 114 -0.27 -13.44 -8.53
N CYS A 115 -0.78 -13.68 -7.32
CA CYS A 115 -1.67 -14.81 -7.03
C CYS A 115 -2.96 -14.72 -7.84
N MET A 116 -3.60 -13.55 -7.90
CA MET A 116 -4.80 -13.35 -8.71
C MET A 116 -4.53 -13.57 -10.20
N ALA A 117 -3.34 -13.19 -10.68
CA ALA A 117 -2.94 -13.46 -12.06
C ALA A 117 -2.69 -14.95 -12.32
N ALA A 118 -2.12 -15.68 -11.35
CA ALA A 118 -1.97 -17.14 -11.45
C ALA A 118 -3.33 -17.86 -11.52
N LEU A 119 -4.36 -17.31 -10.88
CA LEU A 119 -5.75 -17.80 -10.95
C LEU A 119 -6.51 -17.32 -12.20
N GLY A 120 -5.89 -16.51 -13.07
CA GLY A 120 -6.54 -15.95 -14.26
C GLY A 120 -7.51 -14.78 -13.98
N LEU A 121 -7.53 -14.26 -12.75
CA LEU A 121 -8.39 -13.14 -12.34
C LEU A 121 -7.77 -11.76 -12.63
N ALA A 122 -6.47 -11.70 -12.89
CA ALA A 122 -5.74 -10.49 -13.25
C ALA A 122 -4.77 -10.74 -14.43
N TYR A 123 -4.64 -9.77 -15.33
CA TYR A 123 -3.75 -9.84 -16.49
C TYR A 123 -3.28 -8.42 -16.88
N ASP A 124 -2.46 -8.30 -17.95
CA ASP A 124 -1.86 -7.02 -18.40
C ASP A 124 -1.11 -6.24 -17.30
N ARG A 125 -0.40 -6.96 -16.43
CA ARG A 125 0.44 -6.36 -15.38
C ARG A 125 1.62 -5.64 -16.03
N LYS A 126 1.65 -4.31 -15.92
CA LYS A 126 2.69 -3.47 -16.53
C LYS A 126 3.86 -3.28 -15.58
N LYS A 127 5.05 -3.75 -15.98
CA LYS A 127 6.30 -3.52 -15.25
C LYS A 127 7.26 -2.68 -16.09
N VAL A 128 7.89 -1.71 -15.47
CA VAL A 128 8.95 -0.88 -16.08
C VAL A 128 10.16 -1.77 -16.38
N SER A 129 10.75 -1.59 -17.55
CA SER A 129 11.96 -2.33 -17.93
C SER A 129 13.15 -1.96 -17.04
N LYS A 130 14.02 -2.92 -16.75
CA LYS A 130 15.26 -2.68 -15.99
C LYS A 130 16.12 -1.57 -16.61
N ALA A 131 16.17 -1.52 -17.95
CA ALA A 131 16.91 -0.49 -18.67
C ALA A 131 16.36 0.92 -18.40
N ALA A 132 15.02 1.09 -18.41
CA ALA A 132 14.40 2.38 -18.10
C ALA A 132 14.62 2.79 -16.64
N VAL A 133 14.56 1.85 -15.69
CA VAL A 133 14.86 2.10 -14.27
C VAL A 133 16.31 2.58 -14.11
N LEU A 134 17.27 1.83 -14.64
CA LEU A 134 18.70 2.19 -14.55
C LEU A 134 19.02 3.53 -15.22
N ALA A 135 18.40 3.81 -16.37
CA ALA A 135 18.55 5.11 -17.05
C ALA A 135 18.01 6.27 -16.20
N LYS A 136 16.87 6.09 -15.52
CA LYS A 136 16.29 7.09 -14.61
C LYS A 136 17.18 7.31 -13.40
N ILE A 137 17.67 6.25 -12.76
CA ILE A 137 18.62 6.33 -11.63
C ILE A 137 19.87 7.12 -12.04
N LYS A 138 20.48 6.80 -13.20
CA LYS A 138 21.66 7.53 -13.70
C LYS A 138 21.38 9.00 -13.96
N ARG A 139 20.17 9.33 -14.44
CA ARG A 139 19.79 10.70 -14.80
C ARG A 139 19.41 11.57 -13.60
N THR A 140 18.65 11.03 -12.65
CA THR A 140 18.00 11.81 -11.58
C THR A 140 18.14 11.23 -10.17
N GLY A 141 18.78 10.08 -9.99
CA GLY A 141 18.96 9.47 -8.67
C GLY A 141 19.84 10.30 -7.72
N ASP A 142 19.62 10.13 -6.41
CA ASP A 142 20.42 10.77 -5.35
C ASP A 142 21.72 10.01 -5.01
N GLY A 143 21.96 8.86 -5.63
CA GLY A 143 23.14 8.02 -5.40
C GLY A 143 22.96 6.92 -4.33
N SER A 144 21.83 6.89 -3.62
CA SER A 144 21.54 5.88 -2.58
C SER A 144 21.30 4.46 -3.12
N TYR A 145 21.05 4.31 -4.43
CA TYR A 145 20.79 3.00 -5.06
C TYR A 145 21.93 1.98 -4.89
N LYS A 146 23.17 2.44 -4.72
CA LYS A 146 24.34 1.53 -4.54
C LYS A 146 24.43 0.92 -3.15
N SER A 147 23.63 1.40 -2.21
CA SER A 147 23.73 1.08 -0.78
C SER A 147 22.56 0.24 -0.27
N GLY A 148 21.62 -0.12 -1.15
CA GLY A 148 20.39 -0.85 -0.84
C GLY A 148 20.25 -2.15 -1.61
#